data_AF-A0A2T3M407-F1
#
_entry.id   AF-A0A2T3M407-F1
#
_cell.length_a   1.000
_cell.length_b   1.000
_cell.length_c   1.000
_cell.angle_alpha   90.00
_cell.angle_beta   90.00
_cell.angle_gamma   90.00
#
_symmetry.space_group_name_H-M   'P 1'
#
loop_
_entity.id
_entity.type
_entity.pdbx_description
1 polymer ?
#
loop_
_entity_poly.entity_id
_entity_poly.type
_entity_poly.pdbx_seq_one_letter_code
_entity_poly.pdbx_strand_id
1 'polypeptide(L)'
;LIDSVDASINAFSAVQLAATNNDATSVTIDTLNAIRGLTINGDNVTDYQAAIAEETSIADVTALQALIDSVDASLVAFGNVQAAASNSDASAVTTDTLSAIRGLTFISANHTDYQAAIAEETSIADVAALQALINSVDASVAAFAAVQSAVASSDASAIQVDTLSDIRGLSVIDANVADYQQAIESETAIVDVAALQALIDSVDASIVAFTAVQTAATSSDASAVIDTTLSSIRGLTFNDAHLTDYQGAIAGEAEILDVAALQTLIDSVDASLAALASVQTAATDSDASGIN
;
A
#
# COMPACT_ATOMS: atom_id res chain seq x y z
N LEU A 1 11.72 -61.78 -10.74
CA LEU A 1 10.37 -61.25 -10.43
C LEU A 1 10.14 -61.15 -8.92
N ILE A 2 10.49 -62.17 -8.13
CA ILE A 2 10.44 -62.11 -6.64
C ILE A 2 11.43 -61.05 -6.12
N ASP A 3 12.69 -61.10 -6.55
CA ASP A 3 13.73 -60.14 -6.12
C ASP A 3 13.36 -58.66 -6.41
N SER A 4 12.65 -58.39 -7.51
CA SER A 4 12.18 -57.05 -7.87
C SER A 4 10.95 -56.59 -7.09
N VAL A 5 10.14 -57.51 -6.58
CA VAL A 5 9.01 -57.17 -5.69
C VAL A 5 9.54 -56.90 -4.29
N ASP A 6 10.45 -57.74 -3.79
CA ASP A 6 11.09 -57.55 -2.49
C ASP A 6 11.87 -56.23 -2.43
N ALA A 7 12.59 -55.87 -3.50
CA ALA A 7 13.25 -54.57 -3.63
C ALA A 7 12.26 -53.40 -3.52
N SER A 8 11.12 -53.47 -4.22
CA SER A 8 10.08 -52.44 -4.17
C SER A 8 9.45 -52.27 -2.79
N ILE A 9 9.20 -53.38 -2.07
CA ILE A 9 8.64 -53.36 -0.72
C ILE A 9 9.62 -52.74 0.26
N ASN A 10 10.90 -53.12 0.17
CA ASN A 10 11.95 -52.57 1.04
C ASN A 10 12.17 -51.09 0.78
N ALA A 11 12.18 -50.66 -0.49
CA ALA A 11 12.32 -49.26 -0.86
C ALA A 11 11.15 -48.40 -0.35
N PHE A 12 9.91 -48.88 -0.51
CA PHE A 12 8.75 -48.17 0.02
C PHE A 12 8.77 -48.11 1.56
N SER A 13 9.16 -49.21 2.23
CA SER A 13 9.32 -49.23 3.69
C SER A 13 10.36 -48.21 4.17
N ALA A 14 11.44 -47.99 3.41
CA ALA A 14 12.43 -46.97 3.71
C ALA A 14 11.85 -45.55 3.61
N VAL A 15 10.99 -45.29 2.62
CA VAL A 15 10.28 -44.00 2.50
C VAL A 15 9.31 -43.77 3.66
N GLN A 16 8.56 -44.80 4.06
CA GLN A 16 7.66 -44.70 5.22
C GLN A 16 8.43 -44.43 6.52
N LEU A 17 9.59 -45.06 6.69
CA LEU A 17 10.47 -44.83 7.83
C LEU A 17 11.05 -43.41 7.82
N ALA A 18 11.44 -42.90 6.65
CA ALA A 18 11.90 -41.54 6.48
C ALA A 18 10.85 -40.50 6.89
N ALA A 19 9.61 -40.66 6.43
CA ALA A 19 8.48 -39.80 6.79
C ALA A 19 8.25 -39.81 8.31
N THR A 20 8.08 -41.00 8.92
CA THR A 20 7.83 -41.12 10.36
C THR A 20 8.97 -40.62 11.25
N ASN A 21 10.20 -40.58 10.75
CA ASN A 21 11.36 -40.00 11.44
C ASN A 21 11.55 -38.50 11.18
N ASN A 22 10.77 -37.90 10.27
CA ASN A 22 10.96 -36.55 9.73
C ASN A 22 12.38 -36.34 9.16
N ASP A 23 12.95 -37.38 8.55
CA ASP A 23 14.27 -37.36 7.94
C ASP A 23 14.29 -38.25 6.70
N ALA A 24 14.19 -37.62 5.53
CA ALA A 24 14.25 -38.29 4.24
C ALA A 24 15.60 -38.17 3.54
N THR A 25 16.67 -37.77 4.23
CA THR A 25 18.00 -37.62 3.62
C THR A 25 18.54 -38.92 3.03
N SER A 26 18.08 -40.08 3.52
CA SER A 26 18.41 -41.40 2.99
C SER A 26 17.58 -41.82 1.77
N VAL A 27 16.49 -41.10 1.43
CA VAL A 27 15.63 -41.40 0.28
C VAL A 27 16.30 -40.86 -0.97
N THR A 28 16.97 -41.74 -1.72
CA THR A 28 17.67 -41.37 -2.96
C THR A 28 16.80 -41.58 -4.19
N ILE A 29 17.25 -41.09 -5.35
CA ILE A 29 16.64 -41.41 -6.65
C ILE A 29 16.56 -42.93 -6.89
N ASP A 30 17.58 -43.69 -6.47
CA ASP A 30 17.61 -45.15 -6.58
C ASP A 30 16.55 -45.81 -5.68
N THR A 31 16.32 -45.24 -4.50
CA THR A 31 15.26 -45.68 -3.58
C THR A 31 13.89 -45.49 -4.24
N LEU A 32 13.62 -44.31 -4.80
CA LEU A 32 12.35 -44.02 -5.45
C LEU A 32 12.14 -44.86 -6.72
N ASN A 33 13.18 -45.02 -7.56
CA ASN A 33 13.14 -45.84 -8.78
C ASN A 33 12.91 -47.33 -8.52
N ALA A 34 13.30 -47.83 -7.33
CA ALA A 34 13.06 -49.21 -6.95
C ALA A 34 11.58 -49.50 -6.62
N ILE A 35 10.78 -48.47 -6.33
CA ILE A 35 9.36 -48.61 -6.00
C ILE A 35 8.55 -48.74 -7.29
N ARG A 36 7.91 -49.89 -7.48
CA ARG A 36 7.13 -50.17 -8.69
C ARG A 36 5.88 -49.30 -8.76
N GLY A 37 5.67 -48.68 -9.91
CA GLY A 37 4.48 -47.88 -10.20
C GLY A 37 4.63 -46.40 -9.83
N LEU A 38 5.78 -45.98 -9.27
CA LEU A 38 6.11 -44.57 -9.15
C LEU A 38 6.56 -43.98 -10.48
N THR A 39 6.14 -42.75 -10.72
CA THR A 39 6.67 -41.85 -11.74
C THR A 39 7.29 -40.67 -11.02
N ILE A 40 8.56 -40.40 -11.29
CA ILE A 40 9.32 -39.32 -10.64
C ILE A 40 10.07 -38.49 -11.67
N ASN A 41 10.36 -37.24 -11.31
CA ASN A 41 11.42 -36.47 -11.93
C ASN A 41 12.70 -36.56 -11.08
N GLY A 42 13.77 -37.09 -11.65
CA GLY A 42 15.05 -37.26 -10.95
C GLY A 42 15.69 -35.95 -10.49
N ASP A 43 15.36 -34.83 -11.13
CA ASP A 43 15.91 -33.52 -10.78
C ASP A 43 15.33 -32.97 -9.46
N ASN A 44 14.13 -33.44 -9.06
CA ASN A 44 13.36 -32.91 -7.93
C ASN A 44 13.52 -33.74 -6.64
N VAL A 45 14.51 -34.65 -6.58
CA VAL A 45 14.66 -35.60 -5.46
C VAL A 45 14.84 -34.88 -4.12
N THR A 46 15.59 -33.78 -4.09
CA THR A 46 15.77 -33.00 -2.85
C THR A 46 14.44 -32.40 -2.37
N ASP A 47 13.58 -31.95 -3.29
CA ASP A 47 12.25 -31.43 -2.96
C ASP A 47 11.31 -32.54 -2.47
N TYR A 48 11.38 -33.73 -3.08
CA TYR A 48 10.66 -34.90 -2.58
C TYR A 48 11.13 -35.30 -1.19
N GLN A 49 12.44 -35.25 -0.91
CA GLN A 49 12.98 -35.53 0.42
C GLN A 49 12.40 -34.56 1.46
N ALA A 50 12.42 -33.25 1.17
CA ALA A 50 11.83 -32.24 2.05
C ALA A 50 10.36 -32.53 2.32
N ALA A 51 9.57 -32.76 1.26
CA ALA A 51 8.14 -33.04 1.39
C ALA A 51 7.85 -34.36 2.14
N ILE A 52 8.62 -35.42 1.90
CA ILE A 52 8.49 -36.70 2.63
C ILE A 52 8.78 -36.50 4.12
N ALA A 53 9.80 -35.70 4.47
CA ALA A 53 10.15 -35.42 5.87
C ALA A 53 9.09 -34.58 6.61
N GLU A 54 8.20 -33.89 5.89
CA GLU A 54 7.05 -33.18 6.46
C GLU A 54 5.84 -34.10 6.71
N GLU A 55 5.80 -35.27 6.07
CA GLU A 55 4.69 -36.21 6.21
C GLU A 55 4.78 -37.01 7.51
N THR A 56 3.69 -37.05 8.27
CA THR A 56 3.61 -37.89 9.48
C THR A 56 3.53 -39.39 9.17
N SER A 57 3.00 -39.74 8.00
CA SER A 57 2.94 -41.11 7.49
C SER A 57 2.59 -41.12 6.00
N ILE A 58 3.08 -42.12 5.27
CA ILE A 58 2.74 -42.35 3.86
C ILE A 58 2.14 -43.75 3.76
N ALA A 59 0.82 -43.83 3.56
CA ALA A 59 0.08 -45.09 3.75
C ALA A 59 0.41 -46.16 2.70
N ASP A 60 0.52 -45.75 1.45
CA ASP A 60 0.77 -46.63 0.30
C ASP A 60 1.49 -45.89 -0.84
N VAL A 61 1.79 -46.61 -1.92
CA VAL A 61 2.48 -46.06 -3.10
C VAL A 61 1.62 -45.01 -3.82
N THR A 62 0.29 -45.07 -3.72
CA THR A 62 -0.60 -44.07 -4.31
C THR A 62 -0.52 -42.75 -3.55
N ALA A 63 -0.48 -42.80 -2.22
CA ALA A 63 -0.25 -41.62 -1.37
C ALA A 63 1.13 -41.00 -1.66
N LEU A 64 2.17 -41.83 -1.81
CA LEU A 64 3.50 -41.37 -2.19
C LEU A 64 3.51 -40.71 -3.58
N GLN A 65 2.82 -41.31 -4.57
CA GLN A 65 2.71 -40.72 -5.90
C GLN A 65 1.99 -39.37 -5.85
N ALA A 66 0.91 -39.25 -5.08
CA ALA A 66 0.19 -37.98 -4.95
C ALA A 66 1.06 -36.88 -4.31
N LEU A 67 1.92 -37.24 -3.34
CA LEU A 67 2.90 -36.31 -2.77
C LEU A 67 3.91 -35.85 -3.83
N ILE A 68 4.47 -36.78 -4.60
CA ILE A 68 5.41 -36.47 -5.69
C ILE A 68 4.76 -35.56 -6.73
N ASP A 69 3.55 -35.90 -7.19
CA ASP A 69 2.80 -35.09 -8.16
C ASP A 69 2.51 -33.68 -7.61
N SER A 70 2.21 -33.57 -6.32
CA SER A 70 2.01 -32.28 -5.64
C SER A 70 3.29 -31.45 -5.56
N VAL A 71 4.45 -32.07 -5.31
CA VAL A 71 5.75 -31.38 -5.31
C VAL A 71 6.08 -30.88 -6.72
N ASP A 72 5.92 -31.73 -7.74
CA ASP A 72 6.18 -31.35 -9.12
C ASP A 72 5.27 -30.20 -9.58
N ALA A 73 3.98 -30.27 -9.25
CA ALA A 73 3.03 -29.19 -9.54
C ALA A 73 3.40 -27.89 -8.81
N SER A 74 3.83 -27.97 -7.55
CA SER A 74 4.27 -26.82 -6.76
C SER A 74 5.51 -26.15 -7.36
N LEU A 75 6.50 -26.93 -7.80
CA LEU A 75 7.72 -26.41 -8.42
C LEU A 75 7.41 -25.69 -9.74
N VAL A 76 6.54 -26.27 -10.58
CA VAL A 76 6.09 -25.64 -11.82
C VAL A 76 5.31 -24.36 -11.54
N ALA A 77 4.38 -24.40 -10.59
CA ALA A 77 3.55 -23.25 -10.23
C ALA A 77 4.39 -22.10 -9.67
N PHE A 78 5.33 -22.39 -8.78
CA PHE A 78 6.23 -21.37 -8.24
C PHE A 78 7.17 -20.82 -9.32
N GLY A 79 7.68 -21.67 -10.23
CA GLY A 79 8.42 -21.23 -11.41
C GLY A 79 7.64 -20.26 -12.29
N ASN A 80 6.33 -20.49 -12.48
CA ASN A 80 5.47 -19.56 -13.22
C ASN A 80 5.33 -18.21 -12.51
N VAL A 81 5.25 -18.18 -11.18
CA VAL A 81 5.22 -16.94 -10.39
C VAL A 81 6.54 -16.18 -10.50
N GLN A 82 7.68 -16.87 -10.43
CA GLN A 82 9.00 -16.25 -10.63
C GLN A 82 9.14 -15.63 -12.03
N ALA A 83 8.66 -16.35 -13.05
CA ALA A 83 8.65 -15.86 -14.42
C ALA A 83 7.73 -14.65 -14.58
N ALA A 84 6.56 -14.65 -13.92
CA ALA A 84 5.66 -13.50 -13.92
C ALA A 84 6.30 -12.24 -13.35
N ALA A 85 6.96 -12.34 -12.19
CA ALA A 85 7.70 -11.22 -11.61
C ALA A 85 8.82 -10.73 -12.53
N SER A 86 9.68 -11.64 -12.98
CA SER A 86 10.85 -11.30 -13.81
C SER A 86 10.49 -10.66 -15.15
N ASN A 87 9.29 -10.97 -15.69
CA ASN A 87 8.77 -10.39 -16.92
C ASN A 87 7.84 -9.18 -16.70
N SER A 88 7.60 -8.80 -15.44
CA SER A 88 6.62 -7.78 -15.04
C SER A 88 5.22 -8.03 -15.63
N ASP A 89 4.82 -9.30 -15.71
CA ASP A 89 3.52 -9.73 -16.23
C ASP A 89 3.01 -10.96 -15.49
N ALA A 90 2.09 -10.75 -14.55
CA ALA A 90 1.44 -11.82 -13.79
C ALA A 90 0.04 -12.19 -14.32
N SER A 91 -0.32 -11.78 -15.54
CA SER A 91 -1.65 -12.04 -16.10
C SER A 91 -1.98 -13.54 -16.23
N ALA A 92 -0.96 -14.38 -16.35
CA ALA A 92 -1.09 -15.84 -16.42
C ALA A 92 -1.09 -16.53 -15.04
N VAL A 93 -0.73 -15.83 -13.95
CA VAL A 93 -0.80 -16.39 -12.59
C VAL A 93 -2.27 -16.45 -12.20
N THR A 94 -2.81 -17.64 -11.98
CA THR A 94 -4.21 -17.88 -11.59
C THR A 94 -4.33 -18.30 -10.12
N THR A 95 -5.54 -18.33 -9.58
CA THR A 95 -5.80 -18.95 -8.26
C THR A 95 -5.38 -20.41 -8.20
N ASP A 96 -5.50 -21.15 -9.31
CA ASP A 96 -5.04 -22.55 -9.40
C ASP A 96 -3.52 -22.63 -9.35
N THR A 97 -2.82 -21.66 -9.96
CA THR A 97 -1.35 -21.55 -9.85
C THR A 97 -0.95 -21.35 -8.40
N LEU A 98 -1.56 -20.38 -7.70
CA LEU A 98 -1.24 -20.12 -6.29
C LEU A 98 -1.61 -21.30 -5.39
N SER A 99 -2.74 -21.97 -5.63
CA SER A 99 -3.19 -23.14 -4.85
C SER A 99 -2.31 -24.37 -5.02
N ALA A 100 -1.62 -24.50 -6.16
CA ALA A 100 -0.69 -25.59 -6.41
C ALA A 100 0.64 -25.45 -5.66
N ILE A 101 1.00 -24.24 -5.22
CA ILE A 101 2.23 -23.98 -4.46
C ILE A 101 2.05 -24.49 -3.03
N ARG A 102 2.81 -25.53 -2.66
CA ARG A 102 2.79 -26.10 -1.31
C ARG A 102 3.20 -25.05 -0.28
N GLY A 103 2.47 -25.02 0.84
CA GLY A 103 2.74 -24.12 1.96
C GLY A 103 2.28 -22.67 1.76
N LEU A 104 1.73 -22.33 0.58
CA LEU A 104 1.21 -21.00 0.31
C LEU A 104 -0.23 -20.87 0.82
N THR A 105 -0.52 -19.73 1.46
CA THR A 105 -1.85 -19.35 1.93
C THR A 105 -2.22 -18.00 1.33
N PHE A 106 -3.45 -17.87 0.83
CA PHE A 106 -3.90 -16.65 0.15
C PHE A 106 -5.43 -16.52 0.21
N ILE A 107 -5.93 -15.30 -0.01
CA ILE A 107 -7.35 -14.99 -0.09
C ILE A 107 -7.74 -14.89 -1.57
N SER A 108 -8.58 -15.79 -2.06
CA SER A 108 -8.93 -15.85 -3.49
C SER A 108 -9.57 -14.56 -4.03
N ALA A 109 -10.23 -13.78 -3.18
CA ALA A 109 -10.83 -12.50 -3.55
C ALA A 109 -9.79 -11.42 -3.91
N ASN A 110 -8.58 -11.50 -3.33
CA ASN A 110 -7.50 -10.54 -3.53
C ASN A 110 -6.58 -10.94 -4.69
N HIS A 111 -6.99 -11.91 -5.52
CA HIS A 111 -6.14 -12.49 -6.56
C HIS A 111 -5.60 -11.45 -7.55
N THR A 112 -6.44 -10.51 -7.99
CA THR A 112 -6.03 -9.45 -8.91
C THR A 112 -5.00 -8.51 -8.28
N ASP A 113 -5.12 -8.23 -6.98
CA ASP A 113 -4.14 -7.44 -6.25
C ASP A 113 -2.79 -8.19 -6.15
N TYR A 114 -2.82 -9.50 -5.93
CA TYR A 114 -1.59 -10.32 -5.99
C TYR A 114 -0.95 -10.30 -7.38
N GLN A 115 -1.75 -10.38 -8.46
CA GLN A 115 -1.21 -10.28 -9.82
C GLN A 115 -0.49 -8.95 -10.04
N ALA A 116 -1.11 -7.83 -9.64
CA ALA A 116 -0.50 -6.52 -9.74
C ALA A 116 0.82 -6.47 -8.95
N ALA A 117 0.80 -6.90 -7.69
CA ALA A 117 1.98 -6.87 -6.83
C ALA A 117 3.11 -7.80 -7.33
N ILE A 118 2.78 -9.00 -7.83
CA ILE A 118 3.78 -9.91 -8.43
C ILE A 118 4.43 -9.27 -9.66
N ALA A 119 3.66 -8.57 -10.51
CA ALA A 119 4.19 -7.90 -11.70
C ALA A 119 5.09 -6.69 -11.37
N GLU A 120 4.94 -6.10 -10.19
CA GLU A 120 5.81 -5.03 -9.67
C GLU A 120 7.15 -5.57 -9.14
N GLU A 121 7.19 -6.83 -8.71
CA GLU A 121 8.41 -7.44 -8.18
C GLU A 121 9.42 -7.72 -9.30
N THR A 122 10.70 -7.46 -9.02
CA THR A 122 11.78 -7.80 -9.96
C THR A 122 12.17 -9.27 -9.91
N SER A 123 11.97 -9.92 -8.76
CA SER A 123 12.21 -11.34 -8.54
C SER A 123 11.54 -11.79 -7.24
N ILE A 124 11.15 -13.06 -7.16
CA ILE A 124 10.62 -13.68 -5.95
C ILE A 124 11.48 -14.92 -5.66
N ALA A 125 12.32 -14.84 -4.64
CA ALA A 125 13.40 -15.79 -4.43
C ALA A 125 12.91 -17.19 -4.01
N ASP A 126 11.92 -17.24 -3.14
CA ASP A 126 11.36 -18.48 -2.58
C ASP A 126 9.87 -18.31 -2.21
N VAL A 127 9.24 -19.40 -1.77
CA VAL A 127 7.83 -19.40 -1.37
C VAL A 127 7.58 -18.52 -0.14
N ALA A 128 8.58 -18.33 0.73
CA ALA A 128 8.44 -17.45 1.90
C ALA A 128 8.40 -15.97 1.50
N ALA A 129 9.20 -15.57 0.51
CA ALA A 129 9.14 -14.24 -0.10
C ALA A 129 7.79 -14.02 -0.79
N LEU A 130 7.27 -15.01 -1.52
CA LEU A 130 5.92 -14.94 -2.10
C LEU A 130 4.84 -14.80 -1.01
N GLN A 131 4.95 -15.57 0.08
CA GLN A 131 3.99 -15.47 1.19
C GLN A 131 4.05 -14.10 1.87
N ALA A 132 5.24 -13.51 2.05
CA ALA A 132 5.39 -12.17 2.59
C ALA A 132 4.75 -11.11 1.69
N LEU A 133 4.91 -11.24 0.37
CA LEU A 133 4.25 -10.38 -0.61
C LEU A 133 2.72 -10.47 -0.51
N ILE A 134 2.17 -11.69 -0.48
CA ILE A 134 0.73 -11.92 -0.33
C ILE A 134 0.20 -11.31 0.97
N ASN A 135 0.89 -11.52 2.08
CA ASN A 135 0.51 -10.93 3.37
C ASN A 135 0.53 -9.39 3.33
N SER A 136 1.52 -8.79 2.66
CA SER A 136 1.59 -7.34 2.46
C SER A 136 0.44 -6.81 1.61
N VAL A 137 0.05 -7.53 0.56
CA VAL A 137 -1.11 -7.17 -0.26
C VAL A 137 -2.40 -7.27 0.56
N ASP A 138 -2.57 -8.33 1.34
CA ASP A 138 -3.75 -8.50 2.21
C ASP A 138 -3.87 -7.38 3.24
N ALA A 139 -2.76 -7.00 3.87
CA ALA A 139 -2.69 -5.86 4.78
C ALA A 139 -3.08 -4.55 4.07
N SER A 140 -2.52 -4.31 2.87
CA SER A 140 -2.81 -3.13 2.07
C SER A 140 -4.28 -3.02 1.67
N VAL A 141 -4.89 -4.13 1.22
CA VAL A 141 -6.32 -4.18 0.85
C VAL A 141 -7.19 -3.90 2.07
N ALA A 142 -6.90 -4.52 3.21
CA ALA A 142 -7.64 -4.31 4.45
C ALA A 142 -7.51 -2.87 4.97
N ALA A 143 -6.30 -2.32 4.94
CA ALA A 143 -6.02 -0.94 5.35
C ALA A 143 -6.72 0.09 4.47
N PHE A 144 -6.68 -0.08 3.14
CA PHE A 144 -7.39 0.83 2.23
C PHE A 144 -8.92 0.72 2.40
N ALA A 145 -9.44 -0.48 2.68
CA ALA A 145 -10.85 -0.65 3.04
C ALA A 145 -11.21 0.06 4.35
N ALA A 146 -10.32 0.09 5.34
CA ALA A 146 -10.53 0.84 6.57
C ALA A 146 -10.60 2.36 6.31
N VAL A 147 -9.74 2.89 5.45
CA VAL A 147 -9.82 4.30 5.01
C VAL A 147 -11.16 4.60 4.32
N GLN A 148 -11.59 3.77 3.39
CA GLN A 148 -12.90 3.96 2.74
C GLN A 148 -14.07 3.88 3.73
N SER A 149 -13.98 3.01 4.74
CA SER A 149 -14.97 2.95 5.80
C SER A 149 -14.99 4.22 6.65
N ALA A 150 -13.82 4.79 6.97
CA ALA A 150 -13.70 6.03 7.73
C ALA A 150 -14.33 7.22 7.00
N VAL A 151 -14.10 7.32 5.69
CA VAL A 151 -14.77 8.31 4.81
C VAL A 151 -16.28 8.13 4.85
N ALA A 152 -16.77 6.90 4.68
CA ALA A 152 -18.21 6.60 4.65
C ALA A 152 -18.93 6.88 5.99
N SER A 153 -18.23 6.74 7.12
CA SER A 153 -18.75 7.08 8.45
C SER A 153 -18.48 8.52 8.88
N SER A 154 -17.68 9.28 8.11
CA SER A 154 -17.12 10.57 8.53
C SER A 154 -16.45 10.50 9.91
N ASP A 155 -15.71 9.41 10.14
CA ASP A 155 -14.99 9.15 11.40
C ASP A 155 -13.70 8.40 11.07
N ALA A 156 -12.56 9.10 11.13
CA ALA A 156 -11.24 8.54 10.88
C ALA A 156 -10.44 8.33 12.18
N SER A 157 -11.09 8.42 13.35
CA SER A 157 -10.41 8.27 14.65
C SER A 157 -9.67 6.93 14.83
N ALA A 158 -10.11 5.89 14.10
CA ALA A 158 -9.48 4.58 14.09
C ALA A 158 -8.27 4.47 13.13
N ILE A 159 -8.09 5.42 12.20
CA ILE A 159 -6.97 5.40 11.25
C ILE A 159 -5.70 5.81 11.97
N GLN A 160 -4.75 4.89 12.09
CA GLN A 160 -3.45 5.13 12.71
C GLN A 160 -2.36 5.14 11.65
N VAL A 161 -1.15 5.56 12.03
CA VAL A 161 0.02 5.55 11.14
C VAL A 161 0.25 4.14 10.57
N ASP A 162 0.17 3.10 11.41
CA ASP A 162 0.33 1.71 10.97
C ASP A 162 -0.69 1.33 9.89
N THR A 163 -1.95 1.77 10.02
CA THR A 163 -2.98 1.54 8.99
C THR A 163 -2.58 2.17 7.67
N LEU A 164 -2.08 3.41 7.67
CA LEU A 164 -1.67 4.07 6.44
C LEU A 164 -0.37 3.44 5.86
N SER A 165 0.57 3.07 6.73
CA SER A 165 1.83 2.43 6.32
C SER A 165 1.66 1.03 5.75
N ASP A 166 0.59 0.31 6.11
CA ASP A 166 0.24 -0.98 5.50
C ASP A 166 -0.22 -0.84 4.04
N ILE A 167 -0.66 0.34 3.61
CA ILE A 167 -1.13 0.59 2.24
C ILE A 167 0.09 0.68 1.31
N ARG A 168 0.23 -0.31 0.42
CA ARG A 168 1.30 -0.34 -0.59
C ARG A 168 1.23 0.89 -1.49
N GLY A 169 2.38 1.51 -1.71
CA GLY A 169 2.51 2.68 -2.57
C GLY A 169 2.10 4.00 -1.90
N LEU A 170 1.69 3.98 -0.63
CA LEU A 170 1.39 5.18 0.13
C LEU A 170 2.63 5.68 0.88
N SER A 171 2.87 6.97 0.83
CA SER A 171 3.92 7.67 1.58
C SER A 171 3.26 8.63 2.56
N VAL A 172 3.63 8.52 3.84
CA VAL A 172 3.07 9.32 4.93
C VAL A 172 4.16 9.90 5.81
N ILE A 173 3.83 11.00 6.49
CA ILE A 173 4.64 11.57 7.56
C ILE A 173 3.93 11.27 8.88
N ASP A 174 4.52 10.42 9.72
CA ASP A 174 3.90 9.94 10.97
C ASP A 174 3.37 11.06 11.87
N ALA A 175 4.09 12.19 11.92
CA ALA A 175 3.72 13.35 12.74
C ALA A 175 2.40 14.02 12.30
N ASN A 176 1.99 13.81 11.04
CA ASN A 176 0.84 14.49 10.42
C ASN A 176 -0.43 13.61 10.44
N VAL A 177 -0.41 12.45 11.11
CA VAL A 177 -1.55 11.51 11.10
C VAL A 177 -2.87 12.14 11.57
N ALA A 178 -2.81 13.04 12.56
CA ALA A 178 -4.00 13.74 13.06
C ALA A 178 -4.60 14.70 12.01
N ASP A 179 -3.76 15.31 11.17
CA ASP A 179 -4.21 16.16 10.07
C ASP A 179 -4.77 15.31 8.92
N TYR A 180 -4.17 14.15 8.63
CA TYR A 180 -4.72 13.19 7.67
C TYR A 180 -6.09 12.68 8.10
N GLN A 181 -6.30 12.36 9.39
CA GLN A 181 -7.60 11.95 9.92
C GLN A 181 -8.68 12.99 9.64
N GLN A 182 -8.43 14.26 10.00
CA GLN A 182 -9.38 15.35 9.76
C GLN A 182 -9.68 15.55 8.27
N ALA A 183 -8.65 15.40 7.42
CA ALA A 183 -8.82 15.49 5.98
C ALA A 183 -9.67 14.35 5.43
N ILE A 184 -9.40 13.10 5.83
CA ILE A 184 -10.16 11.90 5.45
C ILE A 184 -11.63 12.02 5.89
N GLU A 185 -11.91 12.49 7.11
CA GLU A 185 -13.28 12.72 7.61
C GLU A 185 -14.08 13.71 6.78
N SER A 186 -13.38 14.67 6.17
CA SER A 186 -13.98 15.74 5.36
C SER A 186 -14.19 15.34 3.91
N GLU A 187 -13.58 14.25 3.45
CA GLU A 187 -13.76 13.76 2.08
C GLU A 187 -15.11 13.05 1.91
N THR A 188 -15.61 13.05 0.67
CA THR A 188 -16.86 12.35 0.33
C THR A 188 -16.60 10.95 -0.24
N ALA A 189 -15.43 10.74 -0.85
CA ALA A 189 -14.96 9.48 -1.38
C ALA A 189 -13.44 9.53 -1.57
N ILE A 190 -12.78 8.39 -1.36
CA ILE A 190 -11.38 8.16 -1.74
C ILE A 190 -11.39 6.87 -2.56
N VAL A 191 -11.31 7.01 -3.88
CA VAL A 191 -11.64 5.93 -4.83
C VAL A 191 -10.52 4.91 -5.02
N ASP A 192 -9.27 5.35 -4.84
CA ASP A 192 -8.08 4.53 -4.97
C ASP A 192 -6.93 5.09 -4.11
N VAL A 193 -5.82 4.36 -4.06
CA VAL A 193 -4.63 4.74 -3.29
C VAL A 193 -4.00 6.04 -3.83
N ALA A 194 -4.12 6.33 -5.13
CA ALA A 194 -3.58 7.56 -5.71
C ALA A 194 -4.36 8.80 -5.25
N ALA A 195 -5.69 8.70 -5.13
CA ALA A 195 -6.52 9.73 -4.54
C ALA A 195 -6.19 9.94 -3.06
N LEU A 196 -5.93 8.86 -2.31
CA LEU A 196 -5.47 8.95 -0.93
C LEU A 196 -4.10 9.65 -0.82
N GLN A 197 -3.15 9.31 -1.70
CA GLN A 197 -1.85 9.95 -1.72
C GLN A 197 -1.97 11.45 -2.04
N ALA A 198 -2.79 11.83 -3.01
CA ALA A 198 -3.00 13.24 -3.35
C ALA A 198 -3.61 14.04 -2.18
N LEU A 199 -4.49 13.41 -1.39
CA LEU A 199 -5.03 14.01 -0.16
C LEU A 199 -3.92 14.23 0.88
N ILE A 200 -3.10 13.21 1.12
CA ILE A 200 -1.95 13.28 2.04
C ILE A 200 -0.96 14.37 1.61
N ASP A 201 -0.57 14.40 0.33
CA ASP A 201 0.33 15.41 -0.22
C ASP A 201 -0.26 16.82 -0.07
N SER A 202 -1.58 16.98 -0.24
CA SER A 202 -2.28 18.25 -0.03
C SER A 202 -2.26 18.68 1.44
N VAL A 203 -2.40 17.75 2.39
CA VAL A 203 -2.30 18.05 3.82
C VAL A 203 -0.87 18.46 4.17
N ASP A 204 0.13 17.73 3.70
CA ASP A 204 1.54 18.04 3.96
C ASP A 204 1.91 19.43 3.40
N ALA A 205 1.49 19.74 2.18
CA ALA A 205 1.68 21.05 1.58
C ALA A 205 0.98 22.15 2.39
N SER A 206 -0.22 21.89 2.89
CA SER A 206 -0.98 22.83 3.72
C SER A 206 -0.27 23.15 5.04
N ILE A 207 0.28 22.12 5.72
CA ILE A 207 1.03 22.29 6.97
C ILE A 207 2.28 23.14 6.74
N VAL A 208 3.04 22.84 5.68
CA VAL A 208 4.25 23.60 5.31
C VAL A 208 3.89 25.06 4.98
N ALA A 209 2.84 25.27 4.17
CA ALA A 209 2.40 26.59 3.79
C ALA A 209 1.92 27.42 4.99
N PHE A 210 1.13 26.83 5.88
CA PHE A 210 0.67 27.52 7.09
C PHE A 210 1.83 27.83 8.05
N THR A 211 2.83 26.95 8.15
CA THR A 211 4.06 27.23 8.90
C THR A 211 4.84 28.42 8.33
N ALA A 212 4.89 28.57 6.99
CA ALA A 212 5.50 29.73 6.35
C ALA A 212 4.76 31.03 6.69
N VAL A 213 3.42 31.00 6.73
CA VAL A 213 2.61 32.16 7.15
C VAL A 213 2.85 32.53 8.62
N GLN A 214 2.88 31.54 9.53
CA GLN A 214 3.21 31.78 10.94
C GLN A 214 4.62 32.38 11.13
N THR A 215 5.58 31.89 10.33
CA THR A 215 6.94 32.42 10.32
C THR A 215 6.96 33.87 9.85
N ALA A 216 6.21 34.19 8.79
CA ALA A 216 6.10 35.55 8.26
C ALA A 216 5.51 36.56 9.26
N ALA A 217 4.50 36.14 10.03
CA ALA A 217 3.93 36.98 11.09
C ALA A 217 4.98 37.24 12.20
N THR A 218 5.55 36.17 12.75
CA THR A 218 6.51 36.28 13.87
C THR A 218 7.83 36.96 13.50
N SER A 219 8.24 36.92 12.23
CA SER A 219 9.41 37.65 11.72
C SER A 219 9.11 39.08 11.29
N SER A 220 7.82 39.46 11.24
CA SER A 220 7.32 40.69 10.61
C SER A 220 7.78 40.87 9.16
N ASP A 221 7.94 39.75 8.43
CA ASP A 221 8.35 39.72 7.02
C ASP A 221 7.56 38.65 6.25
N ALA A 222 6.50 39.09 5.57
CA ALA A 222 5.68 38.25 4.70
C ALA A 222 6.06 38.30 3.22
N SER A 223 7.25 38.82 2.87
CA SER A 223 7.68 38.93 1.47
C SER A 223 7.77 37.58 0.74
N ALA A 224 7.95 36.49 1.48
CA ALA A 224 7.96 35.12 0.98
C ALA A 224 6.58 34.47 0.88
N VAL A 225 5.53 35.06 1.45
CA VAL A 225 4.15 34.57 1.33
C VAL A 225 3.63 34.97 -0.04
N ILE A 226 3.43 34.01 -0.92
CA ILE A 226 2.97 34.21 -2.29
C ILE A 226 1.65 33.47 -2.54
N ASP A 227 1.02 33.69 -3.70
CA ASP A 227 -0.25 33.03 -4.04
C ASP A 227 -0.20 31.52 -3.87
N THR A 228 0.92 30.90 -4.27
CA THR A 228 1.10 29.46 -4.13
C THR A 228 1.12 29.04 -2.66
N THR A 229 1.75 29.80 -1.77
CA THR A 229 1.70 29.58 -0.31
C THR A 229 0.25 29.59 0.18
N LEU A 230 -0.51 30.65 -0.10
CA LEU A 230 -1.89 30.76 0.40
C LEU A 230 -2.81 29.70 -0.21
N SER A 231 -2.69 29.42 -1.51
CA SER A 231 -3.50 28.41 -2.20
C SER A 231 -3.23 26.98 -1.76
N SER A 232 -2.05 26.69 -1.21
CA SER A 232 -1.74 25.38 -0.63
C SER A 232 -2.39 25.14 0.73
N ILE A 233 -2.83 26.19 1.43
CA ILE A 233 -3.47 26.05 2.74
C ILE A 233 -4.90 25.56 2.53
N ARG A 234 -5.19 24.33 2.99
CA ARG A 234 -6.52 23.73 2.88
C ARG A 234 -7.54 24.55 3.66
N GLY A 235 -8.70 24.79 3.03
CA GLY A 235 -9.80 25.53 3.63
C GLY A 235 -9.63 27.06 3.62
N LEU A 236 -8.52 27.58 3.11
CA LEU A 236 -8.32 29.02 2.98
C LEU A 236 -8.93 29.55 1.68
N THR A 237 -9.69 30.63 1.78
CA THR A 237 -10.21 31.40 0.64
C THR A 237 -9.58 32.78 0.63
N PHE A 238 -9.06 33.20 -0.53
CA PHE A 238 -8.44 34.51 -0.70
C PHE A 238 -8.58 35.00 -2.14
N ASN A 239 -8.47 36.31 -2.33
CA ASN A 239 -8.36 36.96 -3.63
C ASN A 239 -6.89 37.26 -3.96
N ASP A 240 -6.34 36.64 -4.99
CA ASP A 240 -4.95 36.79 -5.45
C ASP A 240 -4.58 38.25 -5.79
N ALA A 241 -5.54 39.06 -6.26
CA ALA A 241 -5.31 40.47 -6.53
C ALA A 241 -4.93 41.30 -5.28
N HIS A 242 -5.24 40.80 -4.09
CA HIS A 242 -4.99 41.48 -2.81
C HIS A 242 -3.77 40.92 -2.07
N LEU A 243 -2.93 40.08 -2.73
CA LEU A 243 -1.78 39.43 -2.09
C LEU A 243 -0.87 40.40 -1.33
N THR A 244 -0.56 41.57 -1.91
CA THR A 244 0.32 42.56 -1.26
C THR A 244 -0.31 43.12 0.02
N ASP A 245 -1.62 43.32 0.05
CA ASP A 245 -2.34 43.77 1.24
C ASP A 245 -2.35 42.69 2.33
N TYR A 246 -2.54 41.42 1.95
CA TYR A 246 -2.41 40.31 2.90
C TYR A 246 -0.99 40.18 3.46
N GLN A 247 0.05 40.34 2.63
CA GLN A 247 1.44 40.33 3.10
C GLN A 247 1.67 41.42 4.16
N GLY A 248 1.17 42.63 3.92
CA GLY A 248 1.25 43.73 4.89
C GLY A 248 0.53 43.42 6.19
N ALA A 249 -0.67 42.83 6.11
CA ALA A 249 -1.45 42.44 7.28
C ALA A 249 -0.78 41.30 8.07
N ILE A 250 -0.34 40.24 7.40
CA ILE A 250 0.37 39.10 8.02
C ILE A 250 1.63 39.58 8.74
N ALA A 251 2.46 40.41 8.10
CA ALA A 251 3.68 40.94 8.72
C ALA A 251 3.39 41.89 9.91
N GLY A 252 2.18 42.42 10.01
CA GLY A 252 1.71 43.24 11.13
C GLY A 252 1.22 42.43 12.33
N GLU A 253 0.93 41.13 12.15
CA GLU A 253 0.50 40.25 13.22
C GLU A 253 1.69 39.75 14.05
N ALA A 254 1.50 39.61 15.36
CA ALA A 254 2.51 39.00 16.23
C ALA A 254 2.50 37.47 16.14
N GLU A 255 1.33 36.89 15.89
CA GLU A 255 1.09 35.44 15.83
C GLU A 255 -0.22 35.18 15.06
N ILE A 256 -0.26 34.08 14.32
CA ILE A 256 -1.47 33.58 13.65
C ILE A 256 -1.64 32.12 14.08
N LEU A 257 -2.53 31.87 15.05
CA LEU A 257 -2.61 30.60 15.78
C LEU A 257 -3.04 29.41 14.92
N ASP A 258 -3.99 29.63 14.02
CA ASP A 258 -4.58 28.60 13.18
C ASP A 258 -5.06 29.19 11.84
N VAL A 259 -5.51 28.31 10.95
CA VAL A 259 -6.02 28.70 9.62
C VAL A 259 -7.28 29.57 9.73
N ALA A 260 -8.09 29.41 10.78
CA ALA A 260 -9.30 30.23 10.98
C ALA A 260 -8.95 31.67 11.36
N ALA A 261 -7.91 31.86 12.17
CA ALA A 261 -7.35 33.17 12.48
C ALA A 261 -6.79 33.83 11.21
N LEU A 262 -6.08 33.06 10.37
CA LEU A 262 -5.61 33.55 9.07
C LEU A 262 -6.78 33.96 8.15
N GLN A 263 -7.83 33.14 8.07
CA GLN A 263 -9.01 33.46 7.26
C GLN A 263 -9.68 34.76 7.75
N THR A 264 -9.82 34.93 9.06
CA THR A 264 -10.40 36.14 9.64
C THR A 264 -9.58 37.38 9.29
N LEU A 265 -8.24 37.27 9.29
CA LEU A 265 -7.35 38.35 8.89
C LEU A 265 -7.58 38.72 7.41
N ILE A 266 -7.60 37.73 6.52
CA ILE A 266 -7.83 37.92 5.08
C ILE A 266 -9.19 38.58 4.82
N ASP A 267 -10.26 38.09 5.45
CA ASP A 267 -11.60 38.66 5.33
C ASP A 267 -11.64 40.13 5.79
N SER A 268 -10.87 40.47 6.84
CA SER A 268 -10.79 41.85 7.34
C SER A 268 -10.07 42.80 6.38
N VAL A 269 -9.05 42.30 5.67
CA VAL A 269 -8.33 43.04 4.63
C VAL A 269 -9.26 43.29 3.45
N ASP A 270 -9.96 42.25 2.98
CA ASP A 270 -10.92 42.36 1.88
C ASP A 270 -12.04 43.37 2.18
N ALA A 271 -12.60 43.31 3.39
CA ALA A 271 -13.61 44.27 3.83
C ALA A 271 -13.06 45.71 3.84
N SER A 272 -11.81 45.89 4.27
CA SER A 272 -11.15 47.20 4.33
C SER A 272 -10.91 47.77 2.92
N LEU A 273 -10.45 46.94 1.99
CA LEU A 273 -10.24 47.32 0.58
C LEU A 273 -11.56 47.68 -0.11
N ALA A 274 -12.62 46.89 0.12
CA ALA A 274 -13.95 47.18 -0.42
C ALA A 274 -14.53 48.50 0.12
N ALA A 275 -14.34 48.77 1.42
CA ALA A 275 -14.74 50.03 2.03
C ALA A 275 -13.97 51.22 1.43
N LEU A 276 -12.66 51.07 1.21
CA LEU A 276 -11.83 52.11 0.58
C LEU A 276 -12.29 52.40 -0.86
N ALA A 277 -12.54 51.37 -1.65
CA ALA A 277 -13.07 51.53 -3.01
C ALA A 277 -14.42 52.27 -3.02
N SER A 278 -15.31 51.94 -2.09
CA SER A 278 -16.61 52.62 -1.94
C SER A 278 -16.45 54.11 -1.61
N VAL A 279 -15.51 54.45 -0.72
CA VAL A 279 -15.20 55.84 -0.38
C VAL A 279 -14.63 56.58 -1.60
N GLN A 280 -13.75 55.94 -2.37
CA GLN A 280 -13.18 56.51 -3.59
C GLN A 280 -14.26 56.78 -4.64
N THR A 281 -15.16 55.83 -4.90
CA THR A 281 -16.29 56.03 -5.81
C THR A 281 -17.19 57.18 -5.37
N ALA A 282 -17.54 57.24 -4.08
CA ALA A 282 -18.36 58.34 -3.54
C ALA A 282 -17.68 59.71 -3.71
N ALA A 283 -16.36 59.76 -3.56
CA ALA A 283 -15.58 60.98 -3.76
C ALA A 283 -15.50 61.40 -5.23
N THR A 284 -15.42 60.45 -6.17
CA THR A 284 -15.38 60.74 -7.62
C THR A 284 -16.76 61.07 -8.20
N ASP A 285 -17.83 60.46 -7.69
CA ASP A 285 -19.21 60.73 -8.13
C ASP A 285 -19.75 62.06 -7.59
N SER A 286 -19.14 62.57 -6.52
CA SER A 286 -19.44 63.89 -5.96
C SER A 286 -18.75 65.04 -6.71
N ASP A 287 -18.30 64.83 -7.97
CA ASP A 287 -17.77 65.91 -8.80
C ASP A 287 -18.82 67.02 -9.01
N ALA A 288 -18.48 68.19 -8.48
CA ALA A 288 -19.22 69.43 -8.40
C ALA A 288 -19.37 70.14 -9.76
N SER A 289 -19.68 69.42 -10.82
CA SER A 289 -19.95 69.99 -12.16
C SER A 289 -21.22 70.86 -12.23
N GLY A 290 -21.98 70.95 -11.13
CA GLY A 290 -23.11 71.86 -10.96
C GLY A 290 -22.80 73.21 -10.29
N ILE A 291 -21.52 73.54 -10.02
CA ILE A 291 -21.13 74.86 -9.52
C ILE A 291 -20.40 75.65 -10.62
N ASN A 292 -21.15 76.10 -11.62
CA ASN A 292 -21.05 77.45 -12.20
C ASN A 292 -22.29 77.77 -13.05
#